data_AF-A0A1M2VGS4-F1
#
_entry.id   AF-A0A1M2VGS4-F1
#
_cell.length_a   1.000
_cell.length_b   1.000
_cell.length_c   1.000
_cell.angle_alpha   90.00
_cell.angle_beta   90.00
_cell.angle_gamma   90.00
#
_symmetry.space_group_name_H-M   'P 1'
#
loop_
_entity.id
_entity.type
_entity.pdbx_description
1 polymer ?
#
loop_
_entity_poly.entity_id
_entity_poly.type
_entity_poly.pdbx_seq_one_letter_code
_entity_poly.pdbx_strand_id
1 'polypeptide(L)'
;MSLIPLLAPLISRMTTHVIDDQWSAEEAFVFFSDILAGLSPDTLDSCVSLSWDRGPIDNPDLYWSRLSPEFQSSWNTHRSPPISLFTRALRWANTTDIGYSIVSFIRRYLQIK
;
A
#
# COMPACT_ATOMS: atom_id res chain seq x y z
N MET A 1 4.46 0.68 20.30
CA MET A 1 4.88 0.95 18.90
C MET A 1 3.92 0.18 18.01
N SER A 2 3.34 0.78 16.97
CA SER A 2 2.35 0.08 16.12
C SER A 2 3.05 -0.82 15.12
N LEU A 3 2.56 -2.04 14.91
CA LEU A 3 3.05 -3.00 13.92
C LEU A 3 2.81 -2.56 12.47
N ILE A 4 1.76 -1.76 12.25
CA ILE A 4 1.25 -1.46 10.90
C ILE A 4 2.31 -0.81 9.98
N PRO A 5 3.11 0.18 10.42
CA PRO A 5 4.15 0.76 9.56
C PRO A 5 5.23 -0.23 9.14
N LEU A 6 5.59 -1.21 9.97
CA LEU A 6 6.61 -2.23 9.65
C LEU A 6 6.21 -3.12 8.48
N LEU A 7 4.91 -3.24 8.22
CA LEU A 7 4.35 -3.98 7.09
C LEU A 7 4.30 -3.14 5.80
N ALA A 8 4.75 -1.88 5.81
CA ALA A 8 4.73 -1.05 4.61
C ALA A 8 5.48 -1.65 3.41
N PRO A 9 6.67 -2.30 3.56
CA PRO A 9 7.34 -2.97 2.44
C PRO A 9 6.52 -4.14 1.90
N LEU A 10 5.92 -4.95 2.78
CA LEU A 10 5.06 -6.08 2.41
C LEU A 10 3.87 -5.61 1.57
N ILE A 11 3.15 -4.60 2.04
CA ILE A 11 1.99 -4.05 1.32
C ILE A 11 2.46 -3.47 -0.01
N SER A 12 3.54 -2.68 -0.02
CA SER A 12 4.07 -2.04 -1.23
C SER A 12 4.45 -3.06 -2.30
N ARG A 13 5.08 -4.17 -1.91
CA ARG A 13 5.52 -5.23 -2.83
C ARG A 13 4.41 -6.20 -3.21
N MET A 14 3.38 -6.40 -2.40
CA MET A 14 2.23 -7.22 -2.78
C MET A 14 1.21 -6.48 -3.65
N THR A 15 1.07 -5.17 -3.49
CA THR A 15 0.07 -4.36 -4.22
C THR A 15 0.68 -3.47 -5.32
N THR A 16 1.95 -3.69 -5.67
CA THR A 16 2.57 -2.93 -6.76
C THR A 16 1.87 -3.20 -8.08
N HIS A 17 1.83 -2.17 -8.93
CA HIS A 17 1.30 -2.28 -10.29
C HIS A 17 2.36 -2.75 -11.30
N VAL A 18 3.62 -2.81 -10.87
CA VAL A 18 4.75 -3.31 -11.65
C VAL A 18 4.94 -4.78 -11.30
N ILE A 19 4.53 -5.68 -12.20
CA ILE A 19 4.50 -7.14 -11.95
C ILE A 19 5.90 -7.66 -11.59
N ASP A 20 6.94 -7.17 -12.26
CA ASP A 20 8.32 -7.58 -12.02
C ASP A 20 8.83 -7.22 -10.62
N ASP A 21 8.20 -6.23 -9.98
CA ASP A 21 8.50 -5.79 -8.63
C ASP A 21 7.62 -6.47 -7.57
N GLN A 22 6.65 -7.28 -7.99
CA GLN A 22 5.71 -7.91 -7.08
C GLN A 22 6.35 -9.10 -6.36
N TRP A 23 6.28 -9.12 -5.04
CA TRP A 23 6.73 -10.29 -4.29
C TRP A 23 5.80 -11.48 -4.52
N SER A 24 6.41 -12.65 -4.63
CA SER A 24 5.72 -13.92 -4.52
C SER A 24 5.15 -14.10 -3.10
N ALA A 25 4.16 -15.00 -2.97
CA ALA A 25 3.59 -15.33 -1.67
C ALA A 25 4.64 -15.91 -0.70
N GLU A 26 5.65 -16.61 -1.23
CA GLU A 26 6.76 -17.17 -0.44
C GLU A 26 7.65 -16.07 0.13
N GLU A 27 8.12 -15.13 -0.71
CA GLU A 27 8.93 -13.99 -0.26
C GLU A 27 8.20 -13.12 0.76
N ALA A 28 6.90 -12.88 0.52
CA ALA A 28 6.02 -12.16 1.44
C ALA A 28 5.92 -12.87 2.80
N PHE A 29 5.83 -14.20 2.81
CA PHE A 29 5.76 -15.00 4.03
C PHE A 29 7.07 -14.99 4.81
N VAL A 30 8.21 -15.09 4.13
CA VAL A 30 9.55 -15.00 4.75
C VAL A 30 9.70 -13.65 5.46
N PHE A 31 9.45 -12.55 4.75
CA PHE A 31 9.49 -11.20 5.33
C PHE A 31 8.57 -11.07 6.56
N PHE A 32 7.33 -11.54 6.44
CA PHE A 32 6.36 -11.45 7.53
C PHE A 32 6.82 -12.25 8.77
N SER A 33 7.37 -13.44 8.55
CA SER A 33 7.89 -14.30 9.63
C SER A 33 9.09 -13.67 10.33
N ASP A 34 10.00 -13.05 9.58
CA ASP A 34 11.17 -12.36 10.12
C ASP A 34 10.77 -11.14 10.98
N ILE A 35 9.79 -10.36 10.50
CA ILE A 35 9.22 -9.23 11.27
C ILE A 35 8.59 -9.74 12.56
N LEU A 36 7.81 -10.82 12.50
CA LEU A 36 7.16 -11.43 13.67
C LEU A 36 8.15 -11.94 14.70
N ALA A 37 9.25 -12.57 14.28
CA ALA A 37 10.27 -13.09 15.18
C ALA A 37 10.99 -11.98 15.98
N GLY A 38 11.04 -10.76 15.46
CA GLY A 38 11.65 -9.60 16.12
C GLY A 38 10.73 -8.81 17.05
N LEU A 39 9.45 -9.19 17.17
CA LEU A 39 8.45 -8.42 17.94
C LEU A 39 8.23 -8.99 19.35
N SER A 40 8.07 -8.10 20.33
CA SER A 40 7.64 -8.48 21.67
C SER A 40 6.19 -8.98 21.65
N PRO A 41 5.82 -10.00 22.45
CA PRO A 41 4.44 -10.46 22.60
C PRO A 41 3.47 -9.33 22.98
N ASP A 42 3.91 -8.32 23.72
CA ASP A 42 3.07 -7.16 24.09
C ASP A 42 2.65 -6.31 22.87
N THR A 43 3.44 -6.34 21.80
CA THR A 43 3.12 -5.61 20.56
C THR A 43 2.13 -6.39 19.70
N LEU A 44 2.20 -7.72 19.76
CA LEU A 44 1.28 -8.63 19.09
C LEU A 44 -0.12 -8.58 19.70
N ASP A 45 -0.20 -8.44 21.02
CA ASP A 45 -1.47 -8.37 21.75
C ASP A 45 -2.10 -6.95 21.74
N SER A 46 -1.49 -6.01 21.02
CA SER A 46 -1.99 -4.64 20.96
C SER A 46 -3.28 -4.55 20.13
N CYS A 47 -4.33 -4.02 20.76
CA CYS A 47 -5.61 -3.82 20.10
C CYS A 47 -5.48 -2.75 19.00
N VAL A 48 -5.83 -3.13 17.76
CA VAL A 48 -5.85 -2.22 16.61
C VAL A 48 -7.27 -1.71 16.40
N SER A 49 -7.47 -0.40 16.56
CA SER A 49 -8.70 0.24 16.11
C SER A 49 -8.63 0.49 14.60
N LEU A 50 -9.56 -0.11 13.85
CA LEU A 50 -9.70 0.10 12.43
C LEU A 50 -10.60 1.31 12.19
N SER A 51 -10.04 2.37 11.61
CA SER A 51 -10.82 3.49 11.07
C SER A 51 -10.81 3.44 9.55
N TRP A 52 -11.93 3.84 8.93
CA TRP A 52 -11.98 4.03 7.50
C TRP A 52 -11.21 5.30 7.12
N ASP A 53 -9.98 5.13 6.66
CA ASP A 53 -9.13 6.22 6.17
C ASP A 53 -8.63 5.89 4.76
N ARG A 54 -8.91 6.78 3.80
CA ARG A 54 -8.41 6.68 2.42
C ARG A 54 -7.06 7.38 2.24
N GLY A 55 -6.63 8.20 3.20
CA GLY A 55 -5.36 8.92 3.17
C GLY A 55 -4.16 8.04 2.79
N PRO A 56 -4.00 6.82 3.33
CA PRO A 56 -2.90 5.94 2.99
C PRO A 56 -2.99 5.31 1.59
N ILE A 57 -4.19 5.22 1.01
CA ILE A 57 -4.40 4.73 -0.37
C ILE A 57 -3.96 5.80 -1.38
N ASP A 58 -4.17 7.07 -1.05
CA ASP A 58 -3.82 8.21 -1.89
C ASP A 58 -2.38 8.69 -1.67
N ASN A 59 -1.84 8.45 -0.48
CA ASN A 59 -0.46 8.78 -0.11
C ASN A 59 0.22 7.59 0.59
N PRO A 60 0.79 6.64 -0.17
CA PRO A 60 1.49 5.49 0.41
C PRO A 60 2.70 5.90 1.26
N ASP A 61 3.30 7.07 1.01
CA ASP A 61 4.42 7.59 1.80
C ASP A 61 4.05 7.87 3.26
N LEU A 62 2.75 7.96 3.57
CA LEU A 62 2.27 8.18 4.94
C LEU A 62 2.64 7.01 5.87
N TYR A 63 2.64 5.77 5.37
CA TYR A 63 3.14 4.63 6.15
C TYR A 63 4.66 4.63 6.27
N TRP A 64 5.35 4.99 5.19
CA TRP A 64 6.81 5.05 5.17
C TRP A 64 7.37 6.11 6.10
N SER A 65 6.70 7.26 6.24
CA SER A 65 7.10 8.33 7.16
C SER A 65 7.06 7.94 8.64
N ARG A 66 6.30 6.88 8.99
CA ARG A 66 6.15 6.38 10.37
C ARG A 66 7.20 5.34 10.75
N LEU A 67 8.04 4.91 9.81
CA LEU A 67 9.13 3.96 10.04
C LEU A 67 10.36 4.66 10.61
N SER A 68 11.18 3.92 11.37
CA SER A 68 12.48 4.43 11.81
C SER A 68 13.38 4.74 10.61
N PRO A 69 14.27 5.75 10.70
CA PRO A 69 15.15 6.13 9.59
C PRO A 69 16.04 4.96 9.10
N GLU A 70 16.50 4.12 10.03
CA GLU A 70 17.29 2.92 9.73
C GLU A 70 16.49 1.95 8.87
N PHE A 71 15.25 1.65 9.26
CA PHE A 71 14.39 0.75 8.51
C PHE A 71 13.99 1.33 7.14
N GLN A 72 13.74 2.64 7.08
CA GLN A 72 13.49 3.32 5.80
C GLN A 72 14.68 3.18 4.85
N SER A 73 15.91 3.30 5.36
CA SER A 73 17.13 3.16 4.54
C SER A 73 17.29 1.74 4.00
N SER A 74 17.10 0.72 4.85
CA SER A 74 17.21 -0.69 4.45
C SER A 74 16.16 -1.11 3.41
N TRP A 75 14.96 -0.54 3.49
CA TRP A 75 13.82 -0.97 2.66
C TRP A 75 13.41 0.06 1.60
N ASN A 76 14.20 1.12 1.39
CA ASN A 76 13.85 2.20 0.45
C ASN A 76 13.62 1.69 -0.99
N THR A 77 14.43 0.72 -1.43
CA THR A 77 14.33 0.09 -2.76
C THR A 77 13.03 -0.71 -2.94
N HIS A 78 12.30 -1.00 -1.85
CA HIS A 78 11.04 -1.74 -1.89
C HIS A 78 9.79 -0.83 -1.91
N ARG A 79 9.98 0.48 -2.00
CA ARG A 79 8.88 1.42 -2.19
C ARG A 79 8.24 1.20 -3.56
N SER A 80 6.91 1.16 -3.60
CA SER A 80 6.19 1.15 -4.86
C SER A 80 6.51 2.45 -5.62
N PRO A 81 6.70 2.38 -6.95
CA PRO A 81 6.87 3.58 -7.74
C PRO A 81 5.64 4.50 -7.62
N PRO A 82 5.85 5.83 -7.72
CA PRO A 82 4.76 6.78 -7.55
C PRO A 82 3.68 6.54 -8.61
N ILE A 83 2.43 6.65 -8.17
CA ILE A 83 1.26 6.52 -9.05
C ILE A 83 1.33 7.60 -10.13
N SER A 84 1.08 7.24 -11.39
CA SER A 84 1.07 8.21 -12.49
C SER A 84 0.06 9.34 -12.23
N LEU A 85 0.37 10.55 -12.68
CA LEU A 85 -0.53 11.71 -12.54
C LEU A 85 -1.91 11.44 -13.16
N PHE A 86 -1.95 10.68 -14.24
CA PHE A 86 -3.19 10.27 -14.90
C PHE A 86 -4.03 9.35 -14.00
N THR A 87 -3.43 8.33 -13.38
CA THR A 87 -4.12 7.45 -12.44
C THR A 87 -4.61 8.22 -11.21
N ARG A 88 -3.84 9.20 -10.74
CA ARG A 88 -4.25 10.09 -9.64
C ARG A 88 -5.43 10.97 -10.03
N ALA A 89 -5.44 11.53 -11.24
CA ALA A 89 -6.57 12.30 -11.77
C ALA A 89 -7.83 11.44 -11.94
N LEU A 90 -7.70 10.20 -12.41
CA LEU A 90 -8.79 9.24 -12.50
C LEU A 90 -9.39 8.89 -11.13
N ARG A 91 -8.55 8.66 -10.11
CA ARG A 91 -9.03 8.45 -8.73
C ARG A 91 -9.79 9.67 -8.22
N TRP A 92 -9.25 10.86 -8.44
CA TRP A 92 -9.91 12.10 -8.06
C TRP A 92 -11.27 12.24 -8.76
N ALA A 93 -11.35 12.00 -10.07
CA ALA A 93 -12.61 12.02 -10.82
C ALA A 93 -13.63 11.02 -10.23
N ASN A 94 -13.19 9.81 -9.85
CA ASN A 94 -14.03 8.79 -9.23
C ASN A 94 -14.52 9.14 -7.81
N THR A 95 -14.04 10.22 -7.19
CA THR A 95 -14.61 10.70 -5.92
C THR A 95 -15.93 11.46 -6.11
N THR A 96 -16.22 11.88 -7.34
CA THR A 96 -17.47 12.56 -7.72
C THR A 96 -18.40 11.60 -8.46
N ASP A 97 -19.71 11.68 -8.22
CA ASP A 97 -20.70 10.82 -8.89
C ASP A 97 -20.69 10.97 -10.42
N ILE A 98 -20.45 12.20 -10.89
CA ILE A 98 -20.36 12.53 -12.31
C ILE A 98 -19.10 11.88 -12.92
N GLY A 99 -17.94 12.07 -12.28
CA GLY A 99 -16.69 11.50 -12.77
C GLY A 99 -16.72 9.97 -12.76
N TYR A 100 -17.31 9.35 -11.73
CA TYR A 100 -17.54 7.90 -11.68
C TYR A 100 -18.41 7.41 -12.84
N SER A 101 -19.49 8.13 -13.16
CA SER A 101 -20.39 7.78 -14.26
C SER A 101 -19.68 7.86 -15.62
N ILE A 102 -18.86 8.90 -15.82
CA ILE A 102 -18.07 9.08 -17.04
C ILE A 102 -17.01 7.98 -17.18
N VAL A 103 -16.23 7.71 -16.13
CA VAL A 103 -15.20 6.67 -16.14
C VAL A 103 -15.83 5.29 -16.39
N SER A 104 -16.97 5.00 -15.77
CA SER A 104 -17.71 3.75 -15.97
C SER A 104 -18.24 3.61 -17.40
N PHE A 105 -18.73 4.69 -17.99
CA PHE A 105 -19.19 4.71 -19.38
C PHE A 105 -18.02 4.46 -20.36
N ILE A 106 -16.90 5.17 -20.16
CA ILE A 106 -15.69 5.00 -20.97
C ILE A 106 -15.16 3.57 -20.85
N ARG A 107 -15.12 2.99 -19.64
CA ARG A 107 -14.69 1.61 -19.43
C ARG A 107 -15.57 0.61 -20.17
N ARG A 108 -16.90 0.81 -20.14
CA ARG A 108 -17.87 -0.03 -20.89
C ARG A 108 -17.67 0.11 -22.40
N TYR A 109 -17.43 1.33 -22.88
CA TYR A 109 -17.24 1.60 -24.31
C TYR A 109 -15.93 1.01 -24.85
N LEU A 110 -14.84 1.13 -24.09
CA LEU A 110 -13.51 0.65 -24.48
C LEU A 110 -13.28 -0.86 -24.19
N GLN A 111 -14.26 -1.56 -23.60
CA GLN A 111 -14.15 -2.98 -23.20
C GLN A 111 -12.91 -3.32 -22.37
N ILE A 112 -12.41 -2.37 -21.59
CA ILE A 112 -11.23 -2.58 -20.74
C ILE A 112 -11.65 -3.50 -19.58
N LYS A 113 -11.22 -4.76 -19.64
CA LYS A 113 -11.38 -5.75 -18.56
C LYS A 113 -10.57 -5.33 -17.34
#